data_AF-A0A967VN85-F1
#
_entry.id   AF-A0A967VN85-F1
#
_cell.length_a   1.000
_cell.length_b   1.000
_cell.length_c   1.000
_cell.angle_alpha   90.00
_cell.angle_beta   90.00
_cell.angle_gamma   90.00
#
_symmetry.space_group_name_H-M   'P 1'
#
loop_
_entity.id
_entity.type
_entity.pdbx_description
1 polymer ?
#
loop_
_entity_poly.entity_id
_entity_poly.type
_entity_poly.pdbx_seq_one_letter_code
_entity_poly.pdbx_strand_id
1 'polypeptide(L)' 'LYPGDVINNGTSGGTGMGTAVRGEQRFLQPGEVIEATIDGIGTLRMPVVGEEE' A
#
# COMPACT_ATOMS: atom_id res chain seq x y z
N LEU A 1 16.82 -8.50 -17.36
CA LEU A 1 17.10 -7.88 -16.05
C LEU A 1 18.56 -7.50 -16.02
N TYR A 2 18.84 -6.29 -15.55
CA TYR A 2 20.16 -5.68 -15.46
C TYR A 2 20.43 -5.22 -14.02
N PRO A 3 21.69 -4.97 -13.63
CA PRO A 3 22.00 -4.46 -12.30
C PRO A 3 21.25 -3.17 -11.99
N GLY A 4 20.50 -3.15 -10.89
CA GLY A 4 19.66 -2.03 -10.46
C GLY A 4 18.18 -2.18 -10.78
N ASP A 5 17.78 -3.16 -11.60
CA ASP A 5 16.36 -3.43 -11.83
C ASP A 5 15.66 -3.86 -10.53
N VAL A 6 14.45 -3.33 -10.30
CA VAL A 6 13.60 -3.68 -9.16
C VAL A 6 12.34 -4.38 -9.65
N ILE A 7 12.03 -5.53 -9.08
CA ILE A 7 10.80 -6.28 -9.35
C ILE A 7 9.96 -6.31 -8.08
N ASN A 8 8.69 -5.92 -8.19
CA ASN A 8 7.71 -6.10 -7.14
C ASN A 8 7.01 -7.46 -7.31
N ASN A 9 7.07 -8.31 -6.27
CA ASN A 9 6.59 -9.70 -6.33
C ASN A 9 5.09 -9.86 -6.00
N GLY A 10 4.34 -8.74 -5.97
CA GLY A 10 2.91 -8.73 -5.73
C GLY A 10 2.51 -8.58 -4.26
N THR A 11 1.20 -8.49 -4.03
CA THR A 11 0.59 -8.32 -2.71
C THR A 11 -0.32 -9.50 -2.38
N SER A 12 -0.48 -9.80 -1.09
CA SER A 12 -1.55 -10.68 -0.62
C SER A 12 -2.92 -10.02 -0.76
N GLY A 13 -3.98 -10.75 -0.40
CA GLY A 13 -5.33 -10.20 -0.28
C GLY A 13 -5.45 -9.15 0.82
N GLY A 14 -6.54 -8.39 0.81
CA GLY A 14 -6.82 -7.32 1.78
C GLY A 14 -6.61 -5.90 1.26
N THR A 15 -6.34 -5.73 -0.04
CA THR A 15 -6.39 -4.39 -0.66
C THR A 15 -7.78 -3.78 -0.53
N GLY A 16 -7.86 -2.46 -0.52
CA GLY A 16 -9.12 -1.72 -0.38
C GLY A 16 -10.21 -2.07 -1.40
N MET A 17 -9.81 -2.42 -2.63
CA MET A 17 -10.73 -2.96 -3.64
C MET A 17 -11.08 -4.43 -3.37
N GLY A 18 -10.12 -5.24 -2.89
CA GLY A 18 -10.32 -6.64 -2.57
C GLY A 18 -11.19 -6.89 -1.34
N THR A 19 -11.37 -5.91 -0.46
CA THR A 19 -12.30 -5.98 0.68
C THR A 19 -13.76 -5.74 0.29
N ALA A 20 -14.04 -5.34 -0.95
CA ALA A 20 -15.40 -5.11 -1.46
C ALA A 20 -16.33 -6.33 -1.27
N VAL A 21 -15.78 -7.54 -1.35
CA VAL A 21 -16.53 -8.79 -1.15
C VAL A 21 -16.97 -9.02 0.31
N ARG A 22 -16.60 -8.12 1.25
CA ARG A 22 -16.85 -8.23 2.68
C ARG A 22 -17.61 -7.05 3.31
N GLY A 23 -18.02 -6.04 2.55
CA GLY A 23 -18.99 -5.05 3.05
C GLY A 23 -18.81 -3.60 2.58
N GLU A 24 -17.57 -3.12 2.39
CA GLU A 24 -17.33 -1.76 1.91
C GLU A 24 -15.99 -1.67 1.16
N GLN A 25 -15.99 -1.00 0.00
CA GLN A 25 -14.76 -0.62 -0.69
C GLN A 25 -14.12 0.54 0.03
N ARG A 26 -12.86 0.42 0.41
CA ARG A 26 -12.12 1.49 1.10
C ARG A 26 -10.90 1.88 0.29
N PHE A 27 -10.86 3.12 -0.16
CA PHE A 27 -9.66 3.70 -0.78
C PHE A 27 -8.95 4.63 0.19
N LEU A 28 -7.69 4.96 -0.11
CA LEU A 28 -6.87 5.86 0.69
C LEU A 28 -7.53 7.24 0.76
N GLN A 29 -7.55 7.82 1.96
CA GLN A 29 -8.04 9.16 2.23
C GLN A 29 -6.88 10.09 2.62
N PRO A 30 -6.92 11.38 2.25
CA PRO A 30 -5.96 12.37 2.73
C PRO A 30 -5.85 12.39 4.26
N GLY A 31 -4.63 12.46 4.77
CA GLY A 31 -4.33 12.44 6.21
C GLY A 31 -4.16 11.04 6.81
N GLU A 32 -4.45 9.97 6.08
CA GLU A 32 -4.12 8.61 6.51
C GLU A 32 -2.61 8.32 6.43
N VAL A 33 -2.14 7.29 7.14
CA VAL A 33 -0.76 6.79 7.05
C VAL A 33 -0.80 5.30 6.74
N ILE A 34 -0.07 4.90 5.69
CA ILE A 34 0.15 3.50 5.35
C ILE A 34 1.42 3.02 6.05
N GLU A 35 1.33 1.97 6.84
CA GLU A 35 2.48 1.24 7.38
C GLU A 35 2.58 -0.14 6.74
N ALA A 36 3.73 -0.47 6.16
CA ALA A 36 4.00 -1.79 5.59
C ALA A 36 5.32 -2.34 6.13
N THR A 37 5.29 -3.54 6.68
CA THR A 37 6.45 -4.17 7.34
C THR A 37 6.76 -5.51 6.71
N ILE A 38 8.05 -5.78 6.52
CA ILE A 38 8.56 -7.13 6.27
C ILE A 38 9.53 -7.47 7.38
N ASP A 39 9.28 -8.58 8.07
CA ASP A 39 10.12 -9.06 9.18
C ASP A 39 11.56 -9.24 8.72
N GLY A 40 12.49 -8.65 9.47
CA GLY A 40 13.93 -8.69 9.17
C GLY A 40 14.40 -7.71 8.08
N ILE A 41 13.50 -6.98 7.41
CA ILE A 41 13.86 -5.92 6.44
C ILE A 41 13.59 -4.54 7.03
N GLY A 42 12.38 -4.32 7.55
CA GLY A 42 11.98 -3.05 8.16
C GLY A 42 10.55 -2.64 7.85
N THR A 43 10.21 -1.41 8.26
CA THR A 43 8.88 -0.80 8.10
C THR A 43 8.96 0.45 7.24
N LEU A 44 8.13 0.49 6.20
CA LEU A 44 7.84 1.68 5.41
C LEU A 44 6.62 2.40 5.99
N ARG A 45 6.74 3.71 6.22
CA ARG A 45 5.63 4.60 6.62
C ARG A 45 5.41 5.63 5.52
N MET A 46 4.20 5.70 4.98
CA MET A 46 3.83 6.62 3.89
C MET A 46 2.59 7.44 4.28
N PRO A 47 2.73 8.75 4.56
CA PRO A 47 1.58 9.63 4.73
C PRO A 47 0.86 9.84 3.39
N VAL A 48 -0.46 9.75 3.42
CA VAL A 48 -1.33 10.03 2.27
C VAL A 48 -1.67 11.51 2.28
N VAL A 49 -1.30 12.21 1.21
CA VAL A 49 -1.59 13.64 1.01
C VAL A 49 -2.50 13.75 -0.20
N GLY A 50 -3.64 14.43 -0.05
CA GLY A 50 -4.53 14.75 -1.16
C GLY A 50 -3.91 15.82 -2.05
N GLU A 51 -4.32 15.86 -3.32
CA GLU A 51 -3.94 16.95 -4.22
C GLU A 51 -4.54 18.29 -3.71
N GLU A 52 -3.78 19.37 -3.84
CA GLU A 52 -4.26 20.73 -3.58
C GLU A 52 -4.95 21.27 -4.85
N GLU A 53 -6.05 22.02 -4.69
CA GLU A 53 -6.84 22.59 -5.79
C GLU A 53 -6.10 23.67 -6.60
#